data_AF-A0A7V5HGV4-F1
#
_entry.id   AF-A0A7V5HGV4-F1
#
_cell.length_a   1.000
_cell.length_b   1.000
_cell.length_c   1.000
_cell.angle_alpha   90.00
_cell.angle_beta   90.00
_cell.angle_gamma   90.00
#
_symmetry.space_group_name_H-M   'P 1'
#
loop_
_entity.id
_entity.type
_entity.pdbx_description
1 polymer ?
#
loop_
_entity_poly.entity_id
_entity_poly.type
_entity_poly.pdbx_seq_one_letter_code
_entity_poly.pdbx_strand_id
1 'polypeptide(L)'
;MEVPFLDLKPQYRLIREEIEEKLKKIFESQQFILGEEGRQLEEEIAEYCQVQFAIGVSSGTDALLVSLMALDLEAGAAVVT
;
A
#
# COMPACT_ATOMS: atom_id res chain seq x y z
N MET A 1 -24.24 23.08 12.18
CA MET A 1 -23.62 22.39 11.03
C MET A 1 -22.38 21.71 11.56
N GLU A 2 -22.32 20.38 11.48
CA GLU A 2 -21.18 19.61 11.97
C GLU A 2 -20.16 19.49 10.81
N VAL A 3 -18.91 19.88 11.05
CA VAL A 3 -17.83 19.74 10.07
C VAL A 3 -16.96 18.56 10.52
N PRO A 4 -17.00 17.42 9.81
CA PRO A 4 -16.19 16.27 10.18
C PRO A 4 -14.70 16.57 9.95
N PHE A 5 -13.83 16.00 10.80
CA PHE A 5 -12.38 16.10 10.65
C PHE A 5 -11.89 15.47 9.33
N LEU A 6 -12.50 14.36 8.91
CA LEU A 6 -12.25 13.69 7.63
C LEU A 6 -13.53 12.96 7.18
N ASP A 7 -13.99 13.21 5.96
CA ASP A 7 -15.09 12.47 5.33
C ASP A 7 -14.61 11.84 4.02
N LEU A 8 -14.48 10.52 4.02
CA LEU A 8 -14.03 9.74 2.84
C LEU A 8 -15.18 9.35 1.92
N LYS A 9 -16.44 9.54 2.33
CA LYS A 9 -17.61 9.16 1.53
C LYS A 9 -17.66 9.86 0.17
N PRO A 10 -17.36 11.17 0.04
CA PRO A 10 -17.32 11.85 -1.25
C PRO A 10 -16.27 11.25 -2.19
N GLN A 11 -15.07 10.97 -1.68
CA GLN A 11 -14.00 10.37 -2.47
C GLN A 11 -14.42 8.99 -3.01
N TYR A 12 -14.90 8.10 -2.13
CA TYR A 12 -15.38 6.77 -2.57
C TYR A 12 -16.48 6.87 -3.62
N ARG A 13 -17.45 7.79 -3.45
CA ARG A 13 -18.53 7.98 -4.44
C ARG A 13 -18.00 8.38 -5.82
N LEU A 14 -16.89 9.11 -5.91
CA LEU A 14 -16.30 9.53 -7.18
C LEU A 14 -15.67 8.36 -7.94
N ILE A 15 -15.09 7.38 -7.24
CA ILE A 15 -14.32 6.27 -7.83
C ILE A 15 -15.01 4.90 -7.66
N ARG A 16 -16.29 4.91 -7.27
CA ARG A 16 -17.01 3.71 -6.85
C ARG A 16 -17.08 2.65 -7.94
N GLU A 17 -17.46 3.05 -9.15
CA GLU A 17 -17.68 2.12 -10.26
C GLU A 17 -16.37 1.41 -10.65
N GLU A 18 -15.25 2.15 -10.68
CA GLU A 18 -13.91 1.61 -10.95
C GLU A 18 -13.48 0.59 -9.90
N ILE A 19 -13.71 0.90 -8.61
CA ILE A 19 -13.42 -0.03 -7.51
C ILE A 19 -14.27 -1.29 -7.62
N GLU A 20 -15.58 -1.16 -7.83
CA GLU A 20 -16.50 -2.31 -7.89
C GLU A 20 -16.17 -3.24 -9.06
N GLU A 21 -15.77 -2.70 -10.22
CA GLU A 21 -15.31 -3.50 -11.37
C GLU A 21 -14.05 -4.30 -11.02
N LYS A 22 -13.05 -3.65 -10.41
CA LYS A 22 -11.79 -4.30 -10.02
C LYS A 22 -12.00 -5.38 -8.94
N LEU A 23 -12.81 -5.09 -7.92
CA LEU A 23 -13.15 -6.06 -6.88
C LEU A 23 -13.83 -7.30 -7.45
N LYS A 24 -14.75 -7.14 -8.41
CA LYS A 24 -15.40 -8.28 -9.07
C LYS A 24 -14.39 -9.21 -9.73
N LYS A 25 -13.41 -8.65 -10.47
CA LYS A 25 -12.34 -9.43 -11.13
C LYS A 25 -11.47 -10.17 -10.10
N ILE A 26 -11.11 -9.52 -9.00
CA ILE A 26 -10.34 -10.14 -7.91
C ILE A 26 -11.13 -11.31 -7.30
N PHE A 27 -12.41 -11.11 -7.00
CA PHE A 27 -13.26 -12.18 -6.47
C PHE A 27 -13.44 -13.34 -7.46
N GLU A 28 -13.59 -13.08 -8.76
CA GLU A 28 -13.64 -14.15 -9.76
C GLU A 28 -12.32 -14.91 -9.86
N SER A 29 -11.18 -14.24 -9.70
CA SER A 29 -9.85 -14.86 -9.75
C SER A 29 -9.48 -15.68 -8.51
N GLN A 30 -10.07 -15.37 -7.35
CA GLN A 30 -9.72 -15.93 -6.04
C GLN A 30 -8.24 -15.72 -5.62
N GLN A 31 -7.50 -14.83 -6.30
CA GLN A 31 -6.10 -14.52 -5.99
C GLN A 31 -6.00 -13.33 -5.03
N PHE A 32 -6.15 -13.60 -3.73
CA PHE A 32 -6.24 -12.55 -2.71
C PHE A 32 -4.92 -12.10 -2.10
N ILE A 33 -3.87 -12.91 -2.22
CA ILE A 33 -2.58 -12.69 -1.54
C ILE A 33 -1.48 -12.82 -2.58
N LEU A 34 -0.59 -11.83 -2.65
CA LEU A 34 0.55 -11.78 -3.57
C LEU A 34 0.13 -12.01 -5.04
N GLY A 35 -1.03 -11.45 -5.42
CA GLY A 35 -1.58 -11.52 -6.77
C GLY A 35 -1.12 -10.36 -7.67
N GLU A 36 -1.56 -10.42 -8.92
CA GLU A 36 -1.15 -9.49 -9.98
C GLU A 36 -1.44 -8.01 -9.67
N GLU A 37 -2.59 -7.70 -9.06
CA GLU A 37 -2.95 -6.32 -8.71
C GLU A 37 -1.97 -5.72 -7.67
N GLY A 38 -1.41 -6.55 -6.77
CA GLY A 38 -0.38 -6.11 -5.83
C GLY A 38 0.95 -5.81 -6.52
N ARG A 39 1.35 -6.66 -7.47
CA ARG A 39 2.56 -6.49 -8.28
C ARG A 39 2.48 -5.24 -9.16
N GLN A 40 1.34 -5.00 -9.80
CA GLN A 40 1.11 -3.80 -10.61
C GLN A 40 1.19 -2.54 -9.77
N LEU A 41 0.57 -2.54 -8.58
CA LEU A 41 0.67 -1.41 -7.66
C LEU A 41 2.12 -1.13 -7.24
N GLU A 42 2.93 -2.16 -6.98
CA GLU A 42 4.36 -1.99 -6.68
C GLU A 42 5.12 -1.33 -7.84
N GLU A 43 4.85 -1.72 -9.08
CA GLU A 43 5.44 -1.10 -10.28
C GLU A 43 5.03 0.38 -10.42
N GLU A 44 3.73 0.66 -10.29
CA GLU A 44 3.19 2.02 -10.37
C GLU A 44 3.74 2.93 -9.26
N ILE A 45 3.88 2.41 -8.04
CA ILE A 45 4.45 3.18 -6.91
C ILE A 45 5.95 3.40 -7.10
N ALA A 46 6.70 2.42 -7.61
CA ALA A 46 8.11 2.58 -7.92
C ALA A 46 8.31 3.70 -8.96
N GLU A 47 7.49 3.71 -10.01
CA GLU A 47 7.49 4.76 -11.03
C GLU A 47 7.11 6.13 -10.43
N TYR A 48 6.01 6.19 -9.67
CA TYR A 48 5.53 7.43 -9.04
C TYR A 48 6.58 8.06 -8.11
N CYS A 49 7.27 7.23 -7.33
CA CYS A 49 8.32 7.66 -6.39
C CYS A 49 9.69 7.84 -7.06
N GLN A 50 9.85 7.54 -8.35
CA GLN A 50 11.11 7.61 -9.10
C GLN A 50 12.22 6.74 -8.50
N VAL A 51 11.86 5.53 -8.06
CA VAL A 51 12.78 4.53 -7.51
C VAL A 51 12.74 3.25 -8.35
N GLN A 52 13.75 2.39 -8.18
CA GLN A 52 13.83 1.16 -8.97
C GLN A 52 12.84 0.08 -8.53
N PHE A 53 12.47 0.06 -7.24
CA PHE A 53 11.66 -1.00 -6.64
C PHE A 53 10.70 -0.41 -5.59
N ALA A 54 9.52 -1.03 -5.47
CA ALA A 54 8.64 -0.89 -4.32
C ALA A 54 8.22 -2.28 -3.84
N ILE A 55 7.95 -2.41 -2.54
CA ILE A 55 7.51 -3.67 -1.92
C ILE A 55 6.31 -3.35 -1.03
N GLY A 56 5.18 -3.99 -1.33
CA GLY A 56 3.94 -3.89 -0.59
C GLY A 56 4.02 -4.67 0.73
N VAL A 57 3.70 -4.00 1.83
CA VAL A 57 3.63 -4.59 3.18
C VAL A 57 2.33 -4.19 3.87
N SER A 58 2.07 -4.75 5.05
CA SER A 58 0.76 -4.60 5.71
C SER A 58 0.46 -3.18 6.21
N SER A 59 1.50 -2.41 6.57
CA SER A 59 1.37 -1.08 7.18
C SER A 59 2.65 -0.26 7.05
N GLY A 60 2.57 1.05 7.34
CA GLY A 60 3.76 1.91 7.42
C GLY A 60 4.74 1.52 8.53
N THR A 61 4.24 0.96 9.64
CA THR A 61 5.12 0.45 10.71
C THR A 61 5.91 -0.77 10.23
N ASP A 62 5.27 -1.69 9.53
CA ASP A 62 5.95 -2.85 8.93
C ASP A 62 6.95 -2.42 7.85
N ALA A 63 6.65 -1.36 7.09
CA ALA A 63 7.57 -0.83 6.08
C ALA A 63 8.89 -0.37 6.71
N LEU A 64 8.82 0.36 7.83
CA LEU A 64 10.01 0.76 8.59
C LEU A 64 10.72 -0.46 9.18
N LEU A 65 9.97 -1.38 9.79
CA LEU A 65 10.53 -2.57 10.43
C LEU A 65 11.29 -3.45 9.43
N VAL A 66 10.67 -3.81 8.29
CA VAL A 66 11.30 -4.63 7.25
C VAL A 66 12.52 -3.94 6.67
N SER A 67 12.46 -2.61 6.48
CA SER A 67 13.62 -1.85 6.01
C SER A 67 14.81 -1.93 6.97
N LEU A 68 14.56 -1.83 8.28
CA LEU A 68 15.60 -1.95 9.30
C LEU A 68 16.11 -3.40 9.44
N MET A 69 15.23 -4.39 9.32
CA MET A 69 15.61 -5.81 9.29
C MET A 69 16.52 -6.11 8.10
N ALA A 70 16.22 -5.54 6.92
CA ALA A 70 17.04 -5.73 5.71
C ALA A 70 18.42 -5.08 5.82
N LEU A 71 18.59 -4.06 6.66
CA LEU A 71 19.89 -3.44 6.95
C LEU A 71 20.75 -4.26 7.94
N ASP A 72 20.18 -5.31 8.56
CA ASP A 72 20.85 -6.25 9.48
C ASP A 72 21.66 -5.55 10.58
N LEU A 73 21.02 -4.61 11.28
CA LEU A 73 21.65 -3.80 12.31
C LEU A 73 22.01 -4.65 13.55
N GLU A 74 23.22 -4.46 14.07
CA GLU A 74 23.64 -5.11 15.31
C GLU A 74 22.98 -4.48 16.55
N ALA A 75 22.87 -5.29 17.62
CA ALA A 75 22.37 -4.81 18.91
C ALA A 75 23.24 -3.65 19.44
N GLY A 76 22.59 -2.54 19.81
CA GLY A 76 23.27 -1.32 20.23
C GLY A 76 23.45 -0.28 19.12
N ALA A 77 23.07 -0.59 17.87
CA ALA A 77 22.97 0.40 16.81
C ALA A 77 21.95 1.48 17.15
N ALA A 78 22.28 2.73 16.81
CA ALA A 78 21.39 3.87 16.96
C ALA A 78 20.70 4.22 15.63
N VAL A 79 19.40 4.49 15.69
CA VAL A 79 18.61 5.03 14.57
C VAL A 79 18.15 6.42 14.98
N VAL A 80 18.51 7.43 14.20
CA VAL A 80 18.10 8.82 14.43
C VAL A 80 16.76 9.06 13.73
N THR A 81 15.83 9.71 14.43
CA THR A 81 14.47 10.02 13.93
C THR A 81 14.17 11.50 14.04
#